data_AF-A0A948HZY9-F1
#
_entry.id   AF-A0A948HZY9-F1
#
_cell.length_a   1.000
_cell.length_b   1.000
_cell.length_c   1.000
_cell.angle_alpha   90.00
_cell.angle_beta   90.00
_cell.angle_gamma   90.00
#
_symmetry.space_group_name_H-M   'P 1'
#
loop_
_entity.id
_entity.type
_entity.pdbx_description
1 polymer ?
#
loop_
_entity_poly.entity_id
_entity_poly.type
_entity_poly.pdbx_seq_one_letter_code
_entity_poly.pdbx_strand_id
1 'polypeptide(L)'
;MFQINKLKIVIIVSVIIVGFLFFIYFFFFSFHSVKSFGPFKLGDQAPVVSENVPEYAFLYTLKYKFYIYAMEKNMGYCALNDCGMSGTFVDCMGGWLSADGIRGDAGATDYGLKEEDVENGKSSMIIIADENKKIVGIYLNRTIQNIPYILKNHHNLSDKFDFCYDTQMPERW
;
A
#
# COMPACT_ATOMS: atom_id res chain seq x y z
N MET A 1 -42.27 -6.28 -37.38
CA MET A 1 -40.94 -6.91 -37.26
C MET A 1 -39.82 -5.90 -36.89
N PHE A 2 -40.11 -4.81 -36.15
CA PHE A 2 -39.12 -3.73 -35.86
C PHE A 2 -38.76 -3.56 -34.37
N GLN A 3 -39.48 -4.18 -33.44
CA GLN A 3 -39.23 -4.00 -32.00
C GLN A 3 -38.07 -4.84 -31.46
N ILE A 4 -37.78 -6.00 -32.06
CA ILE A 4 -36.74 -6.93 -31.57
C ILE A 4 -35.33 -6.31 -31.69
N ASN A 5 -35.09 -5.45 -32.69
CA ASN A 5 -33.80 -4.77 -32.87
C ASN A 5 -33.54 -3.68 -31.83
N LYS A 6 -34.57 -2.93 -31.39
CA LYS A 6 -34.38 -1.89 -30.36
C LYS A 6 -34.05 -2.50 -29.00
N LEU A 7 -34.69 -3.62 -28.64
CA LEU A 7 -34.43 -4.30 -27.37
C LEU A 7 -33.00 -4.85 -27.28
N LYS A 8 -32.47 -5.45 -28.36
CA LYS A 8 -31.08 -5.93 -28.41
C LYS A 8 -30.06 -4.81 -28.24
N ILE A 9 -30.29 -3.67 -28.88
CA ILE A 9 -29.41 -2.50 -28.78
C ILE A 9 -29.40 -1.96 -27.33
N VAL A 10 -30.57 -1.86 -26.69
CA VAL A 10 -30.67 -1.40 -25.28
C VAL A 10 -29.93 -2.33 -24.32
N ILE A 11 -30.03 -3.65 -24.52
CA ILE A 11 -29.32 -4.63 -23.69
C ILE A 11 -27.80 -4.49 -23.86
N ILE A 12 -27.30 -4.38 -25.09
CA ILE A 12 -25.86 -4.24 -25.37
C ILE A 12 -25.31 -2.97 -24.72
N VAL A 13 -25.98 -1.83 -24.89
CA VAL A 13 -25.56 -0.56 -24.28
C VAL A 13 -25.58 -0.65 -22.75
N SER A 14 -26.58 -1.32 -22.17
CA SER A 14 -26.67 -1.50 -20.71
C SER A 14 -25.52 -2.36 -20.17
N VAL A 15 -25.16 -3.44 -20.87
CA VAL A 15 -24.03 -4.31 -20.49
C VAL A 15 -22.70 -3.54 -20.58
N ILE A 16 -22.51 -2.71 -21.61
CA ILE A 16 -21.31 -1.87 -21.74
C ILE A 16 -21.22 -0.85 -20.61
N ILE A 17 -22.33 -0.18 -20.27
CA ILE A 17 -22.35 0.81 -19.18
C ILE A 17 -22.07 0.14 -17.84
N VAL A 18 -22.70 -0.99 -17.54
CA VAL A 18 -22.46 -1.73 -16.30
C VAL A 18 -21.02 -2.23 -16.23
N GLY A 19 -20.48 -2.76 -17.33
CA GLY A 19 -19.07 -3.17 -17.40
C GLY A 19 -18.11 -2.00 -17.20
N PHE A 20 -18.41 -0.84 -17.79
CA PHE A 20 -17.61 0.38 -17.63
C PHE A 20 -17.67 0.95 -16.21
N LEU A 21 -18.85 0.97 -15.59
CA LEU A 21 -19.01 1.38 -14.19
C LEU A 21 -18.31 0.41 -13.24
N PHE A 22 -18.36 -0.90 -13.52
CA PHE A 22 -17.63 -1.91 -12.75
C PHE A 22 -16.11 -1.73 -12.90
N PHE A 23 -15.63 -1.42 -14.11
CA PHE A 23 -14.23 -1.13 -14.38
C PHE A 23 -13.76 0.13 -13.65
N ILE A 24 -14.53 1.23 -13.71
CA ILE A 24 -14.24 2.46 -12.96
C ILE A 24 -14.24 2.17 -11.46
N TYR A 25 -15.25 1.46 -10.95
CA TYR A 25 -15.33 1.11 -9.54
C TYR A 25 -14.09 0.31 -9.12
N PHE A 26 -13.72 -0.72 -9.88
CA PHE A 26 -12.55 -1.53 -9.58
C PHE A 26 -11.25 -0.72 -9.64
N PHE A 27 -11.09 0.18 -10.61
CA PHE A 27 -9.87 0.96 -10.79
C PHE A 27 -9.70 2.04 -9.70
N PHE A 28 -10.77 2.76 -9.36
CA PHE A 28 -10.72 3.86 -8.39
C PHE A 28 -10.93 3.44 -6.93
N PHE A 29 -11.74 2.39 -6.67
CA PHE A 29 -12.00 1.94 -5.30
C PHE A 29 -11.03 0.87 -4.79
N SER A 30 -10.12 0.34 -5.62
CA SER A 30 -9.20 -0.72 -5.19
C SER A 30 -8.12 -0.28 -4.19
N PHE A 31 -7.92 1.01 -3.93
CA PHE A 31 -6.93 1.45 -2.93
C PHE A 31 -7.57 2.28 -1.82
N HIS A 32 -8.61 1.74 -1.17
CA HIS A 32 -9.21 2.38 -0.01
C HIS A 32 -8.55 1.93 1.30
N SER A 33 -8.22 2.90 2.15
CA SER A 33 -7.75 2.63 3.51
C SER A 33 -8.93 2.17 4.37
N VAL A 34 -8.70 1.20 5.25
CA VAL A 34 -9.64 0.88 6.33
C VAL A 34 -9.44 1.86 7.51
N LYS A 35 -10.48 2.06 8.31
CA LYS A 35 -10.40 2.94 9.51
C LYS A 35 -9.64 2.29 10.66
N SER A 36 -9.70 0.96 10.74
CA SER A 36 -9.06 0.15 11.78
C SER A 36 -8.91 -1.29 11.32
N PHE A 37 -7.88 -1.97 11.81
CA PHE A 37 -7.68 -3.42 11.66
C PHE A 37 -6.78 -3.92 12.79
N GLY A 38 -7.18 -5.01 13.44
CA GLY A 38 -6.41 -5.58 14.56
C GLY A 38 -6.12 -4.51 15.62
N PRO A 39 -4.85 -4.30 16.00
CA PRO A 39 -4.46 -3.28 16.98
C PRO A 39 -4.37 -1.86 16.39
N PHE A 40 -4.56 -1.69 15.08
CA PHE A 40 -4.32 -0.41 14.40
C PHE A 40 -5.59 0.36 14.09
N LYS A 41 -5.46 1.68 14.17
CA LYS A 41 -6.50 2.64 13.80
C LYS A 41 -5.87 3.90 13.24
N LEU A 42 -6.57 4.55 12.30
CA LEU A 42 -6.14 5.85 11.80
C LEU A 42 -6.04 6.87 12.94
N GLY A 43 -4.94 7.64 12.95
CA GLY A 43 -4.59 8.62 13.98
C GLY A 43 -3.80 8.04 15.16
N ASP A 44 -3.75 6.72 15.32
CA ASP A 44 -2.93 6.09 16.36
C ASP A 44 -1.45 6.06 15.97
N GLN A 45 -0.59 5.66 16.91
CA GLN A 45 0.83 5.51 16.64
C GLN A 45 1.08 4.33 15.69
N ALA A 46 1.91 4.55 14.69
CA ALA A 46 2.38 3.50 13.78
C ALA A 46 3.15 2.43 14.55
N PRO A 47 3.14 1.19 14.05
CA PRO A 47 3.76 0.12 14.78
C PRO A 47 5.30 0.24 14.76
N VAL A 48 5.87 -0.30 15.82
CA VAL A 48 7.29 -0.24 16.18
C VAL A 48 8.02 -1.48 15.60
N VAL A 49 7.62 -1.92 14.41
CA VAL A 49 7.86 -3.30 13.97
C VAL A 49 9.33 -3.61 13.65
N SER A 50 10.22 -2.61 13.55
CA SER A 50 11.66 -2.85 13.36
C SER A 50 12.56 -2.23 14.45
N GLU A 51 12.01 -1.69 15.56
CA GLU A 51 12.81 -0.97 16.58
C GLU A 51 13.65 -1.88 17.49
N ASN A 52 13.57 -3.21 17.33
CA ASN A 52 14.35 -4.18 18.11
C ASN A 52 15.66 -4.64 17.45
N VAL A 53 16.04 -4.11 16.27
CA VAL A 53 17.33 -4.41 15.65
C VAL A 53 18.34 -3.30 15.99
N PRO A 54 19.37 -3.56 16.84
CA PRO A 54 20.31 -2.54 17.31
C PRO A 54 21.06 -1.79 16.20
N GLU A 55 21.19 -2.43 15.04
CA GLU A 55 21.90 -1.92 13.86
C GLU A 55 21.24 -0.69 13.23
N TYR A 56 19.96 -0.42 13.56
CA TYR A 56 19.18 0.69 12.99
C TYR A 56 18.81 1.79 13.99
N ALA A 57 19.39 1.78 15.20
CA ALA A 57 19.23 2.85 16.19
C ALA A 57 19.48 4.26 15.61
N PHE A 58 20.42 4.37 14.67
CA PHE A 58 20.73 5.61 13.95
C PHE A 58 19.61 6.03 12.97
N LEU A 59 18.94 5.09 12.30
CA LEU A 59 17.89 5.40 11.33
C LEU A 59 16.63 5.97 11.99
N TYR A 60 16.39 5.69 13.28
CA TYR A 60 15.33 6.34 14.06
C TYR A 60 15.60 7.81 14.39
N THR A 61 16.86 8.25 14.31
CA THR A 61 17.19 9.67 14.43
C THR A 61 16.94 10.43 13.13
N LEU A 62 16.79 9.72 12.02
CA LEU A 62 16.47 10.31 10.72
C LEU A 62 14.98 10.65 10.67
N LYS A 63 14.71 11.92 10.42
CA LYS A 63 13.35 12.41 10.20
C LYS A 63 12.99 12.23 8.73
N TYR A 64 12.00 11.40 8.47
CA TYR A 64 11.40 11.22 7.15
C TYR A 64 10.05 11.95 7.10
N LYS A 65 9.59 12.31 5.90
CA LYS A 65 8.30 12.99 5.71
C LYS A 65 7.10 12.10 6.01
N PHE A 66 7.29 10.79 5.86
CA PHE A 66 6.29 9.76 6.16
C PHE A 66 6.99 8.39 6.27
N TYR A 67 6.26 7.42 6.82
CA TYR A 67 6.75 6.07 7.07
C TYR A 67 5.76 5.07 6.48
N ILE A 68 6.27 4.01 5.87
CA ILE A 68 5.49 2.88 5.34
C ILE A 68 6.01 1.60 5.97
N TYR A 69 5.08 0.78 6.43
CA TYR A 69 5.33 -0.54 7.01
C TYR A 69 4.57 -1.57 6.17
N ALA A 70 5.26 -2.60 5.69
CA ALA A 70 4.68 -3.61 4.82
C ALA A 70 4.94 -5.03 5.34
N MET A 71 3.94 -5.89 5.19
CA MET A 71 4.00 -7.30 5.54
C MET A 71 3.32 -8.12 4.44
N GLU A 72 4.07 -9.03 3.82
CA GLU A 72 3.55 -9.90 2.75
C GLU A 72 4.29 -11.25 2.67
N LYS A 73 3.78 -12.13 1.80
CA LYS A 73 4.33 -13.47 1.61
C LYS A 73 5.78 -13.42 1.12
N ASN A 74 6.63 -14.31 1.66
CA ASN A 74 8.02 -14.52 1.23
C ASN A 74 8.89 -13.25 1.30
N MET A 75 8.50 -12.29 2.14
CA MET A 75 9.32 -11.11 2.35
C MET A 75 10.52 -11.47 3.22
N GLY A 76 11.73 -11.18 2.72
CA GLY A 76 12.89 -10.96 3.59
C GLY A 76 12.82 -9.55 4.15
N TYR A 77 13.56 -9.28 5.23
CA TYR A 77 13.70 -7.90 5.71
C TYR A 77 14.25 -7.01 4.59
N CYS A 78 13.58 -5.90 4.30
CA CYS A 78 14.09 -4.86 3.41
C CYS A 78 13.73 -3.48 3.95
N ALA A 79 14.56 -2.49 3.63
CA ALA A 79 14.31 -1.10 3.97
C ALA A 79 14.70 -0.18 2.82
N LEU A 80 13.99 0.95 2.68
CA LEU A 80 14.23 1.94 1.62
C LEU A 80 14.36 1.27 0.24
N ASN A 81 15.39 1.63 -0.51
CA ASN A 81 15.70 1.14 -1.85
C ASN A 81 15.98 -0.38 -1.93
N ASP A 82 16.29 -1.05 -0.82
CA ASP A 82 16.44 -2.51 -0.79
C ASP A 82 15.09 -3.22 -0.99
N CYS A 83 13.97 -2.52 -0.79
CA CYS A 83 12.63 -2.98 -1.13
C CYS A 83 12.29 -2.82 -2.63
N GLY A 84 13.31 -2.70 -3.48
CA GLY A 84 13.17 -2.54 -4.92
C GLY A 84 12.52 -1.21 -5.31
N MET A 85 11.75 -1.23 -6.40
CA MET A 85 11.28 0.01 -7.03
C MET A 85 10.36 0.86 -6.16
N SER A 86 9.49 0.23 -5.37
CA SER A 86 8.64 0.94 -4.43
C SER A 86 9.44 1.58 -3.31
N GLY A 87 10.54 0.94 -2.91
CA GLY A 87 11.56 1.49 -2.05
C GLY A 87 12.21 2.76 -2.59
N THR A 88 12.73 2.69 -3.82
CA THR A 88 13.33 3.84 -4.51
C THR A 88 12.33 5.00 -4.68
N PHE A 89 11.07 4.69 -4.99
CA PHE A 89 10.01 5.69 -5.10
C PHE A 89 9.74 6.39 -3.77
N VAL A 90 9.61 5.63 -2.68
CA VAL A 90 9.40 6.16 -1.33
C VAL A 90 10.58 7.03 -0.88
N ASP A 91 11.82 6.58 -1.11
CA ASP A 91 13.04 7.31 -0.77
C ASP A 91 13.13 8.64 -1.56
N CYS A 92 12.82 8.63 -2.85
CA CYS A 92 12.73 9.86 -3.66
C CYS A 92 11.75 10.88 -3.06
N MET A 93 10.59 10.40 -2.57
CA MET A 93 9.59 11.24 -1.92
C MET A 93 10.02 11.72 -0.52
N GLY A 94 11.16 11.26 0.00
CA GLY A 94 11.67 11.56 1.34
C GLY A 94 10.99 10.76 2.44
N GLY A 95 10.39 9.62 2.11
CA GLY A 95 9.77 8.70 3.05
C GLY A 95 10.69 7.56 3.46
N TRP A 96 10.27 6.83 4.48
CA TRP A 96 10.89 5.57 4.89
C TRP A 96 9.96 4.40 4.56
N LEU A 97 10.51 3.32 4.01
CA LEU A 97 9.80 2.06 3.80
C LEU A 97 10.52 0.98 4.59
N SER A 98 9.80 0.29 5.47
CA SER A 98 10.23 -0.96 6.11
C SER A 98 9.30 -2.06 5.65
N ALA A 99 9.86 -3.19 5.26
CA ALA A 99 9.06 -4.39 5.13
C ALA A 99 9.72 -5.54 5.85
N ASP A 100 8.93 -6.14 6.72
CA ASP A 100 9.44 -7.09 7.68
C ASP A 100 9.23 -8.51 7.18
N GLY A 101 10.16 -9.38 7.54
CA GLY A 101 10.03 -10.79 7.26
C GLY A 101 8.94 -11.44 8.12
N ILE A 102 8.37 -12.52 7.61
CA ILE A 102 7.29 -13.26 8.30
C ILE A 102 7.75 -13.79 9.67
N ARG A 103 9.05 -14.10 9.82
CA ARG A 103 9.66 -14.73 11.00
C ARG A 103 10.71 -13.81 11.62
N GLY A 104 10.67 -13.66 12.96
CA GLY A 104 11.63 -12.86 13.73
C GLY A 104 10.95 -11.82 14.63
N ASP A 105 11.74 -10.88 15.15
CA ASP A 105 11.29 -9.77 16.00
C ASP A 105 10.58 -8.67 15.18
N ALA A 106 9.59 -9.04 14.37
CA ALA A 106 8.84 -8.15 13.46
C ALA A 106 7.74 -8.91 12.67
N GLY A 107 7.12 -9.92 13.29
CA GLY A 107 6.37 -10.96 12.57
C GLY A 107 4.96 -10.53 12.14
N ALA A 108 4.27 -11.41 11.41
CA ALA A 108 2.89 -11.18 10.95
C ALA A 108 1.91 -10.77 12.09
N THR A 109 2.12 -11.30 13.30
CA THR A 109 1.32 -10.98 14.48
C THR A 109 1.46 -9.54 14.93
N ASP A 110 2.62 -8.92 14.73
CA ASP A 110 2.85 -7.51 15.07
C ASP A 110 2.01 -6.61 14.17
N TYR A 111 1.69 -7.09 12.96
CA TYR A 111 0.74 -6.47 12.04
C TYR A 111 -0.73 -6.85 12.31
N GLY A 112 -1.02 -7.60 13.38
CA GLY A 112 -2.36 -8.14 13.66
C GLY A 112 -2.83 -9.18 12.64
N LEU A 113 -1.93 -9.74 11.83
CA LEU A 113 -2.20 -10.77 10.85
C LEU A 113 -1.95 -12.17 11.44
N LYS A 114 -2.57 -13.18 10.84
CA LYS A 114 -2.24 -14.58 11.12
C LYS A 114 -1.07 -15.00 10.24
N GLU A 115 -0.01 -15.51 10.85
CA GLU A 115 1.20 -15.96 10.15
C GLU A 115 0.88 -16.95 9.02
N GLU A 116 0.05 -17.96 9.29
CA GLU A 116 -0.38 -18.95 8.29
C GLU A 116 -1.05 -18.31 7.07
N ASP A 117 -1.85 -17.25 7.26
CA ASP A 117 -2.51 -16.57 6.14
C ASP A 117 -1.50 -15.76 5.31
N VAL A 118 -0.46 -15.19 5.94
CA VAL A 118 0.63 -14.49 5.24
C VAL A 118 1.53 -15.49 4.49
N GLU A 119 1.93 -16.60 5.11
CA GLU A 119 2.72 -17.66 4.47
C GLU A 119 2.00 -18.25 3.24
N ASN A 120 0.68 -18.39 3.34
CA ASN A 120 -0.16 -18.86 2.24
C ASN A 120 -0.49 -17.76 1.20
N GLY A 121 -0.11 -16.50 1.44
CA GLY A 121 -0.39 -15.37 0.54
C GLY A 121 -1.87 -14.95 0.52
N LYS A 122 -2.63 -15.35 1.54
CA LYS A 122 -4.03 -14.97 1.74
C LYS A 122 -4.17 -13.61 2.44
N SER A 123 -3.11 -13.13 3.08
CA SER A 123 -3.11 -11.86 3.79
C SER A 123 -1.79 -11.12 3.61
N SER A 124 -1.90 -9.80 3.49
CA SER A 124 -0.79 -8.86 3.49
C SER A 124 -1.30 -7.51 3.97
N MET A 125 -0.41 -6.60 4.31
CA MET A 125 -0.78 -5.28 4.78
C MET A 125 0.27 -4.24 4.43
N ILE A 126 -0.22 -3.04 4.14
CA ILE A 126 0.58 -1.81 4.13
C ILE A 126 -0.03 -0.81 5.12
N ILE A 127 0.79 -0.27 6.01
CA ILE A 127 0.44 0.83 6.90
C ILE A 127 1.25 2.06 6.46
N ILE A 128 0.59 3.20 6.36
CA ILE A 128 1.21 4.50 6.07
C ILE A 128 1.04 5.39 7.28
N ALA A 129 2.11 6.04 7.70
CA ALA A 129 2.13 6.99 8.79
C ALA A 129 2.78 8.32 8.38
N ASP A 130 2.35 9.42 8.97
CA ASP A 130 2.92 10.75 8.74
C ASP A 130 4.30 10.92 9.40
N GLU A 131 4.90 12.12 9.26
CA GLU A 131 6.17 12.48 9.89
C GLU A 131 6.20 12.34 11.42
N ASN A 132 5.03 12.36 12.07
CA ASN A 132 4.86 12.18 13.51
C ASN A 132 4.58 10.71 13.87
N LYS A 133 4.76 9.80 12.91
CA LYS A 133 4.43 8.38 13.00
C LYS A 133 2.95 8.15 13.38
N LYS A 134 2.03 9.02 12.97
CA LYS A 134 0.58 8.78 13.11
C LYS A 134 0.04 8.07 11.89
N ILE A 135 -0.72 7.00 12.09
CA ILE A 135 -1.27 6.20 10.99
C ILE A 135 -2.26 7.04 10.20
N VAL A 136 -1.98 7.25 8.92
CA VAL A 136 -2.85 7.95 7.96
C VAL A 136 -3.46 7.00 6.93
N GLY A 137 -2.97 5.76 6.84
CA GLY A 137 -3.55 4.74 5.97
C GLY A 137 -3.27 3.31 6.44
N ILE A 138 -4.25 2.43 6.27
CA ILE A 138 -4.16 0.98 6.53
C ILE A 138 -4.76 0.26 5.33
N TYR A 139 -3.96 -0.52 4.63
CA TYR A 139 -4.32 -1.17 3.38
C TYR A 139 -4.17 -2.68 3.49
N LEU A 140 -5.29 -3.39 3.48
CA LEU A 140 -5.33 -4.84 3.59
C LEU A 140 -5.17 -5.51 2.24
N ASN A 141 -4.51 -6.66 2.22
CA ASN A 141 -4.26 -7.48 1.03
C ASN A 141 -3.57 -6.69 -0.08
N ARG A 142 -2.63 -5.82 0.30
CA ARG A 142 -1.77 -5.07 -0.61
C ARG A 142 -0.31 -5.44 -0.38
N THR A 143 0.47 -5.41 -1.44
CA THR A 143 1.89 -5.78 -1.47
C THR A 143 2.74 -4.55 -1.71
N ILE A 144 4.05 -4.63 -1.50
CA ILE A 144 4.95 -3.48 -1.75
C ILE A 144 4.75 -2.88 -3.13
N GLN A 145 4.52 -3.73 -4.14
CA GLN A 145 4.28 -3.29 -5.52
C GLN A 145 3.08 -2.34 -5.66
N ASN A 146 2.16 -2.34 -4.70
CA ASN A 146 1.01 -1.45 -4.67
C ASN A 146 1.32 -0.06 -4.08
N ILE A 147 2.46 0.13 -3.40
CA ILE A 147 2.79 1.38 -2.70
C ILE A 147 2.69 2.62 -3.59
N PRO A 148 3.24 2.65 -4.82
CA PRO A 148 3.14 3.84 -5.67
C PRO A 148 1.69 4.23 -5.99
N TYR A 149 0.79 3.26 -6.13
CA TYR A 149 -0.63 3.49 -6.37
C TYR A 149 -1.36 3.92 -5.12
N ILE A 150 -1.01 3.34 -3.97
CA ILE A 150 -1.56 3.74 -2.68
C ILE A 150 -1.19 5.20 -2.38
N LEU A 151 0.06 5.60 -2.65
CA LEU A 151 0.55 6.95 -2.40
C LEU A 151 -0.11 8.01 -3.28
N LYS A 152 -0.81 7.64 -4.36
CA LYS A 152 -1.69 8.57 -5.09
C LYS A 152 -2.80 9.16 -4.21
N ASN A 153 -3.20 8.45 -3.17
CA ASN A 153 -4.19 8.93 -2.21
C ASN A 153 -3.57 9.78 -1.08
N HIS A 154 -2.24 9.92 -1.08
CA HIS A 154 -1.45 10.56 -0.03
C HIS A 154 -0.45 11.59 -0.59
N HIS A 155 -0.84 12.32 -1.66
CA HIS A 155 0.01 13.36 -2.27
C HIS A 155 0.46 14.42 -1.25
N ASN A 156 -0.32 14.64 -0.19
CA ASN A 156 0.00 15.57 0.90
C ASN A 156 1.21 15.15 1.74
N LEU A 157 1.68 13.90 1.65
CA LEU A 157 2.86 13.43 2.39
C LEU A 157 4.18 13.89 1.75
N SER A 158 4.16 14.30 0.48
CA SER A 158 5.35 14.85 -0.18
C SER A 158 5.00 15.72 -1.38
N ASP A 159 5.58 16.91 -1.41
CA ASP A 159 5.58 17.83 -2.55
C ASP A 159 6.33 17.29 -3.78
N LYS A 160 7.05 16.17 -3.64
CA LYS A 160 7.82 15.52 -4.71
C LYS A 160 7.08 14.38 -5.42
N PHE A 161 5.81 14.13 -5.10
CA PHE A 161 5.09 12.96 -5.65
C PHE A 161 5.19 12.88 -7.17
N ASP A 162 4.77 13.93 -7.89
CA ASP A 162 4.73 13.92 -9.37
C ASP A 162 6.13 13.71 -9.97
N PHE A 163 7.13 14.44 -9.46
CA PHE A 163 8.53 14.29 -9.89
C PHE A 163 9.05 12.86 -9.69
N CYS A 164 8.80 12.28 -8.52
CA CYS A 164 9.25 10.92 -8.21
C CYS A 164 8.48 9.88 -9.02
N TYR A 165 7.21 10.13 -9.30
CA TYR A 165 6.38 9.22 -10.08
C TYR A 165 6.90 9.16 -11.52
N ASP A 166 7.17 10.32 -12.12
CA ASP A 166 7.68 10.43 -13.49
C ASP A 166 9.11 9.90 -13.65
N THR A 167 9.94 9.97 -12.61
CA THR A 167 11.36 9.59 -12.69
C THR A 167 11.66 8.16 -12.21
N GLN A 168 10.90 7.64 -11.24
CA GLN A 168 11.17 6.34 -10.62
C GLN A 168 10.25 5.23 -11.12
N MET A 169 9.07 5.57 -11.67
CA MET A 169 8.16 4.57 -12.22
C MET A 169 8.42 4.35 -13.71
N PRO A 170 8.49 3.10 -14.19
CA PRO A 170 8.48 2.77 -15.60
C PRO A 170 7.30 3.41 -16.33
N GLU A 171 7.53 3.92 -17.53
CA GLU A 171 6.51 4.52 -18.40
C GLU A 171 5.36 3.55 -18.75
N ARG A 172 5.57 2.24 -18.60
CA ARG A 172 4.56 1.20 -18.80
C ARG A 172 4.60 0.17 -17.67
N TRP A 173 3.45 0.06 -17.00
CA TRP A 173 3.07 -1.02 -16.09
C TRP A 173 1.78 -1.65 -16.59
#